data_AF-A0A158K8U1-F1
#
_entry.id   AF-A0A158K8U1-F1
#
_cell.length_a   1.000
_cell.length_b   1.000
_cell.length_c   1.000
_cell.angle_alpha   90.00
_cell.angle_beta   90.00
_cell.angle_gamma   90.00
#
_symmetry.space_group_name_H-M   'P 1'
#
loop_
_entity.id
_entity.type
_entity.pdbx_description
1 polymer ?
#
loop_
_entity_poly.entity_id
_entity_poly.type
_entity_poly.pdbx_seq_one_letter_code
_entity_poly.pdbx_strand_id
1 'polypeptide(L)'
;MRSQRPTATDVLNVAQTVLLTSFITEAGHGLLDLTLIRQVEEEVLALLDSGKTTDDWITPETLLEPLASVINEHDRQLREVRLGVVKAACERLDRMVTSALAQSKEGS
;
A
#
# COMPACT_ATOMS: atom_id res chain seq x y z
N MET A 1 16.36 19.32 -6.07
CA MET A 1 15.80 18.43 -5.03
C MET A 1 16.91 17.50 -4.56
N ARG A 2 17.20 17.44 -3.25
CA ARG A 2 18.12 16.41 -2.74
C ARG A 2 17.42 15.06 -2.92
N SER A 3 18.03 14.12 -3.63
CA SER A 3 17.57 12.72 -3.63
C SER A 3 17.76 12.19 -2.20
N GLN A 4 16.69 12.21 -1.42
CA GLN A 4 16.64 11.59 -0.12
C GLN A 4 16.44 10.09 -0.37
N ARG A 5 17.28 9.24 0.21
CA ARG A 5 17.09 7.79 0.09
C ARG A 5 15.74 7.42 0.73
N PRO A 6 14.96 6.54 0.11
CA PRO A 6 13.76 5.99 0.72
C PRO A 6 14.11 5.36 2.07
N THR A 7 13.23 5.55 3.04
CA THR A 7 13.30 4.93 4.36
C THR A 7 12.25 3.85 4.51
N ALA A 8 12.38 3.00 5.52
CA ALA A 8 11.36 2.01 5.89
C ALA A 8 9.96 2.65 6.06
N THR A 9 9.92 3.87 6.61
CA THR A 9 8.67 4.64 6.79
C THR A 9 8.05 5.02 5.44
N ASP A 10 8.86 5.42 4.46
CA ASP A 10 8.37 5.81 3.13
C ASP A 10 7.73 4.61 2.42
N VAL A 11 8.39 3.45 2.45
CA VAL A 11 7.87 2.22 1.84
C VAL A 11 6.63 1.71 2.58
N LEU A 12 6.58 1.85 3.91
CA LEU A 12 5.40 1.49 4.70
C LEU A 12 4.19 2.35 4.32
N ASN A 13 4.38 3.66 4.16
CA ASN A 13 3.30 4.56 3.72
C ASN A 13 2.79 4.16 2.33
N VAL A 14 3.69 3.83 1.40
CA VAL A 14 3.32 3.33 0.07
C VAL A 14 2.50 2.04 0.16
N ALA A 15 2.91 1.07 0.97
CA ALA A 15 2.17 -0.17 1.17
C ALA A 15 0.76 0.07 1.72
N GLN A 16 0.63 0.97 2.70
CA GLN A 16 -0.67 1.37 3.24
C GLN A 16 -1.55 2.02 2.17
N THR A 17 -0.99 2.90 1.35
CA THR A 17 -1.71 3.53 0.22
C THR A 17 -2.22 2.48 -0.76
N VAL A 18 -1.37 1.53 -1.18
CA VAL A 18 -1.75 0.46 -2.12
C VAL A 18 -2.89 -0.40 -1.53
N LEU A 19 -2.80 -0.77 -0.26
CA LEU A 19 -3.85 -1.53 0.43
C LEU A 19 -5.18 -0.76 0.49
N LEU A 20 -5.14 0.54 0.80
CA LEU A 20 -6.35 1.37 0.79
C LEU A 20 -6.96 1.45 -0.60
N THR A 21 -6.14 1.61 -1.64
CA THR A 21 -6.60 1.61 -3.04
C THR A 21 -7.25 0.29 -3.42
N SER A 22 -6.67 -0.83 -2.98
CA SER A 22 -7.22 -2.18 -3.14
C SER A 22 -8.60 -2.30 -2.47
N PHE A 23 -8.74 -1.90 -1.20
CA PHE A 23 -10.02 -2.00 -0.47
C PHE A 23 -11.13 -1.12 -1.07
N ILE A 24 -10.80 0.09 -1.50
CA ILE A 24 -11.77 0.99 -2.14
C ILE A 24 -12.17 0.45 -3.52
N THR A 25 -11.22 -0.14 -4.26
CA THR A 25 -11.50 -0.81 -5.55
C THR A 25 -12.40 -2.03 -5.37
N GLU A 26 -12.13 -2.88 -4.36
CA GLU A 26 -12.96 -4.03 -3.99
C GLU A 26 -14.39 -3.62 -3.63
N ALA A 27 -14.57 -2.42 -3.07
CA ALA A 27 -15.89 -1.85 -2.78
C ALA A 27 -16.62 -1.31 -4.03
N GLY A 28 -16.05 -1.47 -5.23
CA GLY A 28 -16.66 -1.06 -6.50
C GLY A 28 -16.35 0.37 -6.92
N HIS A 29 -15.34 1.00 -6.33
CA HIS A 29 -15.00 2.41 -6.58
C HIS A 29 -13.66 2.61 -7.32
N GLY A 30 -13.11 1.54 -7.89
CA GLY A 30 -11.87 1.59 -8.67
C GLY A 30 -12.10 1.74 -10.18
N LEU A 31 -11.14 2.36 -10.86
CA LEU A 31 -11.09 2.39 -12.34
C LEU A 31 -9.97 1.52 -12.90
N LEU A 32 -8.95 1.20 -12.09
CA LEU A 32 -7.93 0.22 -12.44
C LEU A 32 -8.43 -1.22 -12.26
N ASP A 33 -7.85 -2.13 -13.04
CA ASP A 33 -8.03 -3.56 -12.84
C ASP A 33 -7.50 -3.97 -11.46
N LEU A 34 -8.34 -4.65 -10.68
CA LEU A 34 -7.96 -5.15 -9.35
C LEU A 34 -6.75 -6.11 -9.42
N THR A 35 -6.57 -6.82 -10.53
CA THR A 35 -5.43 -7.71 -10.77
C THR A 35 -4.12 -6.91 -10.81
N LEU A 36 -4.12 -5.75 -11.47
CA LEU A 36 -2.96 -4.85 -11.49
C LEU A 36 -2.64 -4.33 -10.08
N ILE A 37 -3.66 -3.90 -9.34
CA ILE A 37 -3.48 -3.41 -7.97
C ILE A 37 -2.89 -4.51 -7.07
N ARG A 38 -3.38 -5.75 -7.19
CA ARG A 38 -2.86 -6.90 -6.42
C ARG A 38 -1.43 -7.24 -6.77
N GLN A 39 -1.05 -7.19 -8.05
CA GLN A 39 0.34 -7.38 -8.44
C GLN A 39 1.25 -6.32 -7.79
N VAL A 40 0.85 -5.05 -7.83
CA VAL A 40 1.60 -3.96 -7.17
C VAL A 40 1.66 -4.16 -5.65
N GLU A 41 0.57 -4.60 -5.03
CA GLU A 41 0.51 -4.94 -3.61
C GLU A 41 1.54 -6.00 -3.24
N GLU A 42 1.60 -7.11 -3.99
CA GLU A 42 2.57 -8.19 -3.78
C GLU A 42 4.03 -7.70 -3.92
N GLU A 43 4.32 -6.92 -4.96
CA GLU A 43 5.67 -6.38 -5.18
C GLU A 43 6.11 -5.39 -4.08
N VAL A 44 5.20 -4.54 -3.59
CA VAL A 44 5.48 -3.60 -2.49
C VAL A 44 5.66 -4.34 -1.15
N LEU A 45 4.86 -5.37 -0.88
CA LEU A 45 5.01 -6.20 0.31
C LEU A 45 6.34 -6.97 0.28
N ALA A 46 6.74 -7.50 -0.87
CA ALA A 46 8.05 -8.12 -1.05
C ALA A 46 9.20 -7.12 -0.78
N LEU A 47 9.07 -5.88 -1.24
CA LEU A 47 10.04 -4.82 -0.95
C LEU A 47 10.12 -4.49 0.55
N LEU A 48 8.98 -4.47 1.25
CA LEU A 48 8.97 -4.30 2.71
C LEU A 48 9.72 -5.42 3.43
N ASP A 49 9.53 -6.67 3.02
CA ASP A 49 10.16 -7.82 3.67
C ASP A 49 11.65 -7.93 3.35
N SER A 50 12.05 -7.64 2.11
CA SER A 50 13.47 -7.58 1.74
C SER A 50 14.17 -6.41 2.43
N GLY A 51 13.55 -5.24 2.47
CA GLY A 51 14.11 -4.03 3.08
C GLY A 51 14.32 -4.18 4.59
N LYS A 52 13.40 -4.83 5.32
CA LYS A 52 13.60 -5.16 6.75
C LYS A 52 14.85 -6.01 6.99
N THR A 53 15.21 -6.86 6.04
CA THR A 53 16.33 -7.81 6.15
C THR A 53 17.65 -7.20 5.69
N THR A 54 17.61 -6.34 4.66
CA THR A 54 18.80 -5.86 3.94
C THR A 54 19.12 -4.39 4.17
N ASP A 55 18.18 -3.62 4.73
CA ASP A 55 18.20 -2.15 4.79
C ASP A 55 18.31 -1.48 3.41
N ASP A 56 17.93 -2.20 2.34
CA ASP A 56 17.79 -1.67 0.99
C ASP A 56 16.31 -1.38 0.68
N TRP A 57 16.01 -0.10 0.48
CA TRP A 57 14.67 0.43 0.25
C TRP A 57 14.50 0.97 -1.17
N ILE A 58 15.40 0.61 -2.09
CA ILE A 58 15.33 1.05 -3.48
C ILE A 58 14.16 0.33 -4.17
N THR A 59 13.21 1.13 -4.68
CA THR A 59 12.10 0.62 -5.49
C THR A 59 12.63 0.03 -6.80
N PRO A 60 12.26 -1.22 -7.15
CA PRO A 60 12.59 -1.79 -8.45
C PRO A 60 12.06 -0.92 -9.60
N GLU A 61 12.83 -0.76 -10.68
CA GLU A 61 12.43 0.04 -11.84
C GLU A 61 11.14 -0.49 -12.48
N THR A 62 10.94 -1.81 -12.46
CA THR A 62 9.73 -2.49 -12.93
C THR A 62 8.47 -2.08 -12.18
N LEU A 63 8.60 -1.62 -10.93
CA LEU A 63 7.49 -1.23 -10.07
C LEU A 63 7.13 0.26 -10.25
N LEU A 64 8.00 1.09 -10.81
CA LEU A 64 7.79 2.55 -10.84
C LEU A 64 6.51 2.97 -11.59
N GLU A 65 6.28 2.45 -12.80
CA GLU A 65 5.12 2.82 -13.62
C GLU A 65 3.81 2.21 -13.10
N PRO A 66 3.73 0.91 -12.76
CA PRO A 66 2.55 0.33 -12.14
C PRO A 66 2.19 1.02 -10.81
N LEU A 67 3.19 1.29 -9.97
CA LEU A 67 2.96 1.97 -8.69
C LEU A 67 2.44 3.38 -8.89
N ALA A 68 3.02 4.17 -9.80
CA ALA A 68 2.53 5.51 -10.11
C ALA A 68 1.05 5.48 -10.54
N SER A 69 0.65 4.47 -11.33
CA SER A 69 -0.75 4.28 -11.73
C SER A 69 -1.66 4.03 -10.51
N VAL A 70 -1.24 3.18 -9.57
CA VAL A 70 -1.99 2.88 -8.34
C VAL A 70 -2.06 4.10 -7.39
N ILE A 71 -1.00 4.91 -7.30
CA ILE A 71 -1.02 6.16 -6.51
C ILE A 71 -1.99 7.17 -7.13
N ASN A 72 -1.97 7.35 -8.45
CA ASN A 72 -2.91 8.24 -9.14
C ASN A 72 -4.37 7.78 -8.97
N GLU A 73 -4.60 6.46 -8.98
CA GLU A 73 -5.89 5.86 -8.66
C GLU A 73 -6.33 6.21 -7.23
N HIS A 74 -5.42 6.11 -6.25
CA HIS A 74 -5.69 6.50 -4.87
C HIS A 74 -6.11 7.95 -4.75
N ASP A 75 -5.37 8.86 -5.38
CA ASP A 75 -5.65 10.29 -5.36
C ASP A 75 -7.03 10.59 -5.97
N ARG A 76 -7.39 9.91 -7.07
CA ARG A 76 -8.73 10.03 -7.65
C ARG A 76 -9.80 9.50 -6.69
N GLN A 77 -9.57 8.35 -6.05
CA GLN A 77 -10.50 7.77 -5.10
C GLN A 77 -10.76 8.73 -3.93
N LEU A 78 -9.72 9.33 -3.35
CA LEU A 78 -9.87 10.31 -2.27
C LEU A 78 -10.63 11.56 -2.71
N ARG A 79 -10.52 11.96 -3.98
CA ARG A 79 -11.22 13.10 -4.56
C ARG A 79 -12.71 12.84 -4.81
N GLU A 80 -13.08 11.62 -5.19
CA GLU A 80 -14.40 11.32 -5.77
C GLU A 80 -15.27 10.36 -4.94
N VAL A 81 -14.65 9.52 -4.10
CA VAL A 81 -15.36 8.50 -3.33
C VAL A 81 -15.94 9.11 -2.06
N ARG A 82 -17.14 8.64 -1.68
CA ARG A 82 -17.79 9.07 -0.44
C ARG A 82 -16.91 8.74 0.77
N LEU A 83 -16.78 9.70 1.68
CA LEU A 83 -15.98 9.56 2.91
C LEU A 83 -16.31 8.30 3.73
N GLY A 84 -17.57 7.85 3.73
CA GLY A 84 -17.97 6.62 4.44
C GLY A 84 -17.28 5.35 3.93
N VAL A 85 -16.98 5.28 2.62
CA VAL A 85 -16.26 4.14 2.02
C VAL A 85 -14.78 4.23 2.37
N VAL A 86 -14.19 5.43 2.27
CA VAL A 86 -12.79 5.67 2.66
C VAL A 86 -12.56 5.32 4.13
N LYS A 87 -13.47 5.75 5.02
CA LYS A 87 -13.44 5.38 6.45
C LYS A 87 -13.48 3.87 6.66
N ALA A 88 -14.34 3.15 5.94
CA ALA A 88 -14.42 1.69 6.04
C ALA A 88 -13.12 1.00 5.59
N ALA A 89 -12.46 1.53 4.56
CA ALA A 89 -11.15 1.05 4.12
C ALA A 89 -10.06 1.30 5.17
N CYS A 90 -10.01 2.49 5.78
CA CYS A 90 -9.07 2.79 6.87
C CYS A 90 -9.30 1.87 8.08
N GLU A 91 -10.54 1.68 8.50
CA GLU A 91 -10.85 0.77 9.62
C GLU A 91 -10.45 -0.68 9.31
N ARG A 92 -10.54 -1.12 8.04
CA ARG A 92 -10.06 -2.43 7.62
C ARG A 92 -8.53 -2.52 7.74
N LEU A 93 -7.81 -1.50 7.29
CA LEU A 93 -6.36 -1.43 7.43
C LEU A 93 -5.93 -1.45 8.90
N ASP A 94 -6.57 -0.67 9.76
CA ASP A 94 -6.28 -0.63 11.20
C ASP A 94 -6.47 -1.99 11.87
N ARG A 95 -7.54 -2.72 11.51
CA ARG A 95 -7.77 -4.09 11.98
C ARG A 95 -6.68 -5.04 11.52
N MET A 96 -6.21 -4.94 10.28
CA MET A 96 -5.12 -5.77 9.76
C MET A 96 -3.81 -5.50 10.50
N VAL A 97 -3.43 -4.24 10.68
CA VAL A 97 -2.21 -3.85 11.41
C VAL A 97 -2.28 -4.32 12.86
N THR A 98 -3.41 -4.09 13.54
CA THR A 98 -3.62 -4.54 14.92
C THR A 98 -3.50 -6.06 15.05
N SER A 99 -4.11 -6.81 14.11
CA SER A 99 -4.04 -8.28 14.11
C SER A 99 -2.62 -8.78 13.88
N ALA A 100 -1.88 -8.19 12.94
CA ALA A 100 -0.50 -8.55 12.66
C ALA A 100 0.41 -8.31 13.89
N LEU A 101 0.25 -7.16 14.56
CA LEU A 101 1.02 -6.84 15.77
C LEU A 101 0.71 -7.78 16.95
N ALA A 102 -0.52 -8.27 17.07
CA ALA A 102 -0.88 -9.26 18.08
C ALA A 102 -0.18 -10.61 17.82
N GLN A 103 -0.18 -11.08 16.57
CA GLN A 103 0.47 -12.33 16.18
C GLN A 103 1.99 -12.30 16.41
N SER A 104 2.65 -11.17 16.13
CA SER A 104 4.09 -11.01 16.38
C SER A 104 4.48 -11.07 17.87
N LYS A 105 3.54 -10.79 18.79
CA LYS A 105 3.79 -10.85 20.24
C LYS A 105 3.56 -12.24 20.84
N GLU A 106 2.74 -13.07 20.18
CA GLU A 106 2.45 -14.45 20.64
C GLU A 106 3.51 -15.45 20.15
N GLY A 107 4.28 -15.10 19.12
CA GLY A 107 5.36 -15.92 18.55
C GLY A 107 6.78 -15.57 19.03
N SER A 108 6.94 -14.66 20.00
CA SER A 108 8.23 -14.24 20.57
C SER A 108 8.34 -14.57 22.05
#